data_AF-H0AAU2-F1
#
_entry.id   AF-H0AAU2-F1
#
_cell.length_a   1.000
_cell.length_b   1.000
_cell.length_c   1.000
_cell.angle_alpha   90.00
_cell.angle_beta   90.00
_cell.angle_gamma   90.00
#
_symmetry.space_group_name_H-M   'P 1'
#
loop_
_entity.id
_entity.type
_entity.pdbx_description
1 polymer ?
#
loop_
_entity_poly.entity_id
_entity_poly.type
_entity_poly.pdbx_seq_one_letter_code
_entity_poly.pdbx_strand_id
1 'polypeptide(L)' 'MPEAGLRTPKEERGLHPSGFEDVLVHRPEDLEDLNVEEEAARIGSTVGGRKREMILEKAEELDVKVLNGDTDE' A
#
# COMPACT_ATOMS: atom_id res chain seq x y z
N MET A 1 32.77 3.31 6.65
CA MET A 1 31.68 4.27 6.38
C MET A 1 30.88 3.75 5.20
N PRO A 2 29.56 3.94 5.12
CA PRO A 2 28.82 3.56 3.92
C PRO A 2 29.23 4.44 2.74
N GLU A 3 29.55 3.81 1.61
CA GLU A 3 30.01 4.46 0.37
C GLU A 3 28.82 4.63 -0.61
N ALA A 4 28.88 5.65 -1.48
CA ALA A 4 27.75 6.03 -2.35
C ALA A 4 27.35 4.98 -3.44
N GLY A 5 28.04 3.84 -3.51
CA GLY A 5 27.78 2.76 -4.48
C GLY A 5 26.82 1.66 -4.03
N LEU A 6 26.33 1.67 -2.79
CA LEU A 6 25.45 0.62 -2.24
C LEU A 6 23.94 0.87 -2.49
N ARG A 7 23.59 1.88 -3.28
CA ARG A 7 22.19 2.26 -3.52
C ARG A 7 21.62 1.50 -4.71
N THR A 8 20.44 0.91 -4.51
CA THR A 8 19.59 0.35 -5.57
C THR A 8 19.28 1.39 -6.65
N PRO A 9 19.12 0.98 -7.94
CA PRO A 9 18.65 1.85 -9.03
C PRO A 9 17.48 2.74 -8.60
N LYS A 10 17.43 3.98 -9.11
CA LYS A 10 16.40 4.95 -8.70
C LYS A 10 14.98 4.44 -8.95
N GLU A 11 14.80 3.71 -10.04
CA GLU A 11 13.51 3.20 -10.51
C GLU A 11 12.95 2.10 -9.59
N GLU A 12 13.82 1.28 -9.00
CA GLU A 12 13.40 0.14 -8.17
C GLU A 12 13.49 0.43 -6.67
N ARG A 13 14.04 1.59 -6.30
CA ARG A 13 14.31 1.92 -4.91
C ARG A 13 13.02 2.29 -4.19
N GLY A 14 12.59 1.40 -3.29
CA GLY A 14 11.40 1.61 -2.46
C GLY A 14 10.16 0.88 -2.99
N LEU A 15 10.26 0.19 -4.13
CA LEU A 15 9.21 -0.70 -4.61
C LEU A 15 9.13 -1.94 -3.72
N HIS A 16 7.90 -2.41 -3.53
CA HIS A 16 7.62 -3.72 -2.95
C HIS A 16 8.25 -4.81 -3.84
N PRO A 17 8.70 -5.97 -3.32
CA PRO A 17 9.16 -7.10 -4.13
C PRO A 17 8.14 -7.60 -5.19
N SER A 18 6.89 -7.15 -5.10
CA SER A 18 5.84 -7.41 -6.10
C SER A 18 5.88 -6.45 -7.29
N GLY A 19 6.74 -5.43 -7.29
CA GLY A 19 6.83 -4.39 -8.32
C GLY A 19 5.92 -3.19 -8.10
N PHE A 20 5.09 -3.19 -7.06
CA PHE A 20 4.17 -2.09 -6.73
C PHE A 20 4.81 -1.06 -5.80
N GLU A 21 4.43 0.21 -5.95
CA GLU A 21 4.71 1.25 -4.97
C GLU A 21 3.77 1.10 -3.76
N ASP A 22 4.35 1.10 -2.56
CA ASP A 22 3.60 0.96 -1.32
C ASP A 22 3.06 2.31 -0.86
N VAL A 23 1.73 2.48 -0.94
CA VAL A 23 1.08 3.71 -0.50
C VAL A 23 0.38 3.51 0.82
N LEU A 24 0.79 4.30 1.81
CA LEU A 24 0.23 4.24 3.14
C LEU A 24 -1.15 4.91 3.18
N VAL A 25 -2.20 4.13 3.40
CA VAL A 25 -3.59 4.61 3.46
C VAL A 25 -4.12 4.61 4.89
N HIS A 26 -4.93 5.62 5.20
CA HIS A 26 -5.56 5.78 6.52
C HIS A 26 -7.07 5.94 6.45
N ARG A 27 -7.61 6.26 5.27
CA ARG A 27 -9.03 6.49 5.01
C ARG A 27 -9.42 5.84 3.68
N PRO A 28 -10.71 5.52 3.49
CA PRO A 28 -11.19 4.99 2.22
C PRO A 28 -11.04 6.01 1.07
N GLU A 29 -11.10 7.31 1.38
CA GLU A 29 -10.88 8.39 0.40
C GLU A 29 -9.47 8.34 -0.20
N ASP A 30 -8.47 7.90 0.57
CA ASP A 30 -7.08 7.81 0.11
C ASP A 30 -6.90 6.69 -0.95
N LEU A 31 -7.89 5.79 -1.11
CA LEU A 31 -7.90 4.75 -2.15
C LEU A 31 -8.37 5.26 -3.53
N GLU A 32 -9.08 6.39 -3.57
CA GLU A 32 -9.63 6.93 -4.81
C GLU A 32 -8.56 7.65 -5.66
N ASP A 33 -7.53 8.18 -5.01
CA ASP A 33 -6.38 8.85 -5.65
C ASP A 33 -5.26 7.86 -6.06
N LEU A 34 -5.45 6.55 -5.84
CA LEU A 34 -4.45 5.51 -6.05
C LEU A 34 -4.51 4.89 -7.46
N ASN A 35 -3.38 4.72 -8.14
CA ASN A 35 -3.32 3.99 -9.41
C ASN A 35 -3.19 2.49 -9.15
N VAL A 36 -4.30 1.77 -9.36
CA VAL A 36 -4.42 0.31 -9.18
C VAL A 36 -3.36 -0.51 -9.93
N GLU A 37 -2.84 0.01 -11.05
CA GLU A 37 -1.88 -0.70 -11.92
C GLU A 37 -0.45 -0.71 -11.38
N GLU A 38 -0.03 0.34 -10.66
CA GLU A 38 1.36 0.54 -10.22
C GLU A 38 1.48 0.63 -8.69
N GLU A 39 0.41 0.99 -8.00
CA GLU A 39 0.40 1.28 -6.57
C GLU A 39 -0.44 0.26 -5.82
N ALA A 40 0.05 -0.15 -4.65
CA ALA A 40 -0.65 -1.04 -3.75
C ALA A 40 -0.90 -0.36 -2.41
N ALA A 41 -2.08 -0.57 -1.84
CA ALA A 41 -2.47 0.04 -0.59
C ALA A 41 -1.89 -0.71 0.60
N ARG A 42 -1.27 0.03 1.52
CA ARG A 42 -0.84 -0.43 2.84
C ARG A 42 -1.61 0.33 3.91
N ILE A 43 -2.48 -0.36 4.63
CA ILE A 43 -3.25 0.22 5.74
C ILE A 43 -2.33 0.55 6.90
N GLY A 44 -2.34 1.80 7.37
CA GLY A 44 -1.57 2.21 8.54
C GLY A 44 -1.99 1.44 9.81
N SER A 45 -1.03 1.09 10.66
CA SER A 45 -1.27 0.36 11.92
C SER A 45 -2.13 1.11 12.94
N THR A 46 -2.29 2.43 12.78
CA THR A 46 -3.14 3.28 13.61
C THR A 46 -4.63 3.22 13.24
N VAL A 47 -4.98 2.55 12.14
CA VAL A 47 -6.36 2.39 11.68
C VAL A 47 -7.04 1.29 12.48
N GLY A 48 -8.08 1.63 13.24
CA GLY A 48 -8.86 0.64 14.00
C GLY A 48 -9.78 -0.20 13.11
N GLY A 49 -10.18 -1.39 13.60
CA GLY A 49 -10.92 -2.41 12.84
C GLY A 49 -12.13 -1.89 12.06
N ARG A 50 -12.98 -1.06 12.68
CA ARG A 50 -14.14 -0.45 12.00
C ARG A 50 -13.76 0.33 10.73
N LYS A 51 -12.64 1.06 10.77
CA LYS A 51 -12.18 1.83 9.61
C LYS A 51 -11.43 0.93 8.61
N ARG A 52 -10.75 -0.12 9.07
CA ARG A 52 -10.12 -1.11 8.19
C ARG A 52 -11.16 -1.82 7.33
N GLU A 53 -12.28 -2.24 7.91
CA GLU A 53 -13.38 -2.89 7.16
C GLU A 53 -13.93 -1.99 6.06
N MET A 54 -14.18 -0.70 6.36
CA MET A 54 -14.58 0.28 5.34
C MET A 54 -13.53 0.50 4.24
N ILE A 55 -12.24 0.46 4.58
CA ILE A 55 -11.15 0.58 3.61
C ILE A 55 -11.06 -0.67 2.74
N LEU A 56 -11.25 -1.86 3.32
CA LEU A 56 -11.25 -3.12 2.58
C LEU A 56 -12.42 -3.19 1.60
N GLU A 57 -13.63 -2.90 2.04
CA GLU A 57 -14.81 -2.85 1.17
C GLU A 57 -14.59 -1.88 -0.01
N LYS A 58 -14.06 -0.68 0.29
CA LYS A 58 -13.76 0.31 -0.76
C LYS A 58 -12.63 -0.13 -1.69
N ALA A 59 -11.62 -0.82 -1.16
CA ALA A 59 -10.52 -1.34 -1.95
C ALA A 59 -11.00 -2.45 -2.91
N GLU A 60 -11.92 -3.31 -2.46
CA GLU A 60 -12.57 -4.31 -3.33
C GLU A 60 -13.44 -3.64 -4.41
N GLU A 61 -14.16 -2.56 -4.10
CA GLU A 61 -14.92 -1.80 -5.11
C GLU A 61 -14.03 -1.18 -6.19
N LEU A 62 -12.83 -0.73 -5.81
CA LEU A 62 -11.87 -0.04 -6.68
C LEU A 62 -10.82 -0.99 -7.29
N ASP A 63 -10.93 -2.29 -7.03
CA ASP A 63 -9.95 -3.33 -7.42
C ASP A 63 -8.51 -3.04 -6.91
N VAL A 64 -8.38 -2.23 -5.86
CA VAL A 64 -7.09 -1.84 -5.28
C VAL A 64 -6.53 -2.99 -4.45
N LYS A 65 -5.28 -3.36 -4.71
CA LYS A 65 -4.60 -4.43 -3.97
C LYS A 65 -4.13 -3.95 -2.61
N VAL A 66 -4.66 -4.55 -1.53
CA VAL A 66 -4.22 -4.27 -0.15
C VAL A 66 -3.18 -5.30 0.30
N LEU A 67 -1.96 -4.84 0.60
CA LEU A 67 -0.83 -5.72 0.95
C LEU A 67 -0.87 -6.26 2.38
N ASN A 68 -1.55 -5.55 3.27
CA ASN A 68 -1.76 -5.95 4.67
C ASN A 68 -3.26 -6.04 5.00
N GLY A 69 -4.00 -6.74 4.14
CA GLY A 69 -5.34 -7.19 4.50
C GLY A 69 -5.23 -8.04 5.75
N ASP A 70 -6.00 -7.71 6.79
CA ASP A 70 -6.16 -8.62 7.91
C ASP A 70 -6.82 -9.87 7.31
N THR A 71 -6.03 -10.92 7.14
CA THR A 71 -6.55 -12.29 7.10
C THR A 71 -7.13 -12.55 8.48
N ASP A 72 -8.33 -12.04 8.72
CA ASP A 72 -9.25 -12.62 9.70
C ASP A 72 -9.77 -13.92 9.06
N GLU A 73 -8.97 -14.98 9.17
CA GLU A 73 -9.50 -16.33 9.36
C GLU A 73 -9.51 -16.66 10.85
#